data_AF-A0A6I7PPL8-F1
#
_entry.id   AF-A0A6I7PPL8-F1
#
_cell.length_a   1.000
_cell.length_b   1.000
_cell.length_c   1.000
_cell.angle_alpha   90.00
_cell.angle_beta   90.00
_cell.angle_gamma   90.00
#
_symmetry.space_group_name_H-M   'P 1'
#
loop_
_entity.id
_entity.type
_entity.pdbx_description
1 polymer ?
#
loop_
_entity_poly.entity_id
_entity_poly.type
_entity_poly.pdbx_seq_one_letter_code
_entity_poly.pdbx_strand_id
1 'polypeptide(L)'
;MSESAQRNDRNPDPKPRRRGTRAQRAALGAAVFVAALLAFAATMKLLSKPLSEIPAHDKALAGFEGLIAALILVFHRWRITWLCTAAFFAALSGVTLHLLLIGAGSCGCFGKLSIPPAVTLTLDTLIVIAAIALARALGAQRNLLALTAAALVPFVVAGALYSKATAPPPASTFRLGDRFKDIAPPPDRETAAPAPGEAADAAEPPDFDPIDLGATGALLLLPRVADRFLEGAPEPEWMADLRAAATAGANDPAWLIFVYDPFCEVCMRFQPTMLMYTTDEDVNATPHLRVLLLQKADLRTFDIPDWAWPASPTTALIHRGRIIHEWGGEDTPNPFLLHDDIAEQGDAYLRQLRETYTPLIAR
;
A
#
# COMPACT_ATOMS: atom_id res chain seq x y z
N MET A 1 52.58 19.53 78.34
CA MET A 1 51.51 18.51 78.23
C MET A 1 50.24 19.29 77.93
N SER A 2 49.56 19.24 76.79
CA SER A 2 49.30 18.16 75.85
C SER A 2 48.94 18.82 74.51
N GLU A 3 49.78 18.65 73.49
CA GLU A 3 49.52 19.08 72.12
C GLU A 3 48.96 17.86 71.37
N SER A 4 47.66 17.64 71.52
CA SER A 4 46.93 16.53 70.93
C SER A 4 46.70 16.77 69.44
N ALA A 5 47.60 16.20 68.64
CA ALA A 5 47.55 16.14 67.19
C ALA A 5 46.24 15.53 66.67
N GLN A 6 45.34 16.40 66.22
CA GLN A 6 44.12 16.02 65.52
C GLN A 6 44.46 15.76 64.04
N ARG A 7 45.00 14.56 63.77
CA ARG A 7 45.30 14.08 62.42
C ARG A 7 43.98 13.80 61.69
N ASN A 8 43.53 14.81 60.94
CA ASN A 8 42.33 14.77 60.12
C ASN A 8 42.62 13.94 58.86
N ASP A 9 42.49 12.61 58.96
CA ASP A 9 42.56 11.68 57.84
C ASP A 9 41.36 11.92 56.90
N ARG A 10 41.50 12.93 56.04
CA ARG A 10 40.62 13.14 54.88
C ARG A 10 40.87 12.00 53.90
N ASN A 11 40.12 10.92 54.07
CA ASN A 11 40.00 9.85 53.08
C ASN A 11 39.64 10.52 51.73
N PRO A 12 40.49 10.44 50.69
CA PRO A 12 40.23 11.12 49.44
C PRO A 12 38.91 10.60 48.89
N ASP A 13 37.95 11.51 48.67
CA ASP A 13 36.66 11.20 48.08
C ASP A 13 36.88 10.28 46.87
N PRO A 14 36.24 9.10 46.84
CA PRO A 14 36.48 8.13 45.79
C PRO A 14 36.20 8.79 44.44
N LYS A 15 37.27 9.01 43.66
CA LYS A 15 37.20 9.64 42.33
C LYS A 15 36.03 9.03 41.56
N PRO A 16 35.08 9.83 41.04
CA PRO A 16 33.89 9.33 40.39
C PRO A 16 34.29 8.35 39.29
N ARG A 17 33.95 7.07 39.49
CA ARG A 17 34.34 5.97 38.60
C ARG A 17 33.89 6.30 37.17
N ARG A 18 34.78 6.09 36.20
CA ARG A 18 34.65 6.30 34.72
C ARG A 18 33.47 5.57 34.02
N ARG A 19 32.36 5.28 34.70
CA ARG A 19 31.16 4.61 34.12
C ARG A 19 30.58 5.34 32.90
N GLY A 20 30.82 6.65 32.76
CA GLY A 20 30.30 7.44 31.65
C GLY A 20 30.77 7.00 30.26
N THR A 21 32.00 6.48 30.11
CA THR A 21 32.57 6.27 28.76
C THR A 21 31.98 5.09 28.01
N ARG A 22 31.63 3.99 28.69
CA ARG A 22 31.02 2.81 28.04
C ARG A 22 29.58 3.08 27.61
N ALA A 23 28.77 3.67 28.49
CA ALA A 23 27.38 4.01 28.18
C ALA A 23 27.29 5.04 27.03
N GLN A 24 28.20 6.03 27.00
CA GLN A 24 28.26 7.00 25.90
C GLN A 24 28.62 6.35 24.56
N ARG A 25 29.59 5.42 24.53
CA ARG A 25 29.94 4.70 23.30
C ARG A 25 28.80 3.79 22.83
N ALA A 26 28.14 3.09 23.75
CA ALA A 26 26.97 2.27 23.44
C ALA A 26 25.82 3.13 22.89
N ALA A 27 25.55 4.29 23.52
CA ALA A 27 24.56 5.24 23.04
C ALA A 27 24.90 5.77 21.63
N LEU A 28 26.16 6.13 21.36
CA LEU A 28 26.56 6.55 20.02
C LEU A 28 26.38 5.43 18.98
N GLY A 29 26.81 4.21 19.30
CA GLY A 29 26.64 3.06 18.40
C GLY A 29 25.17 2.77 18.10
N ALA A 30 24.32 2.77 19.12
CA ALA A 30 22.88 2.62 18.96
C ALA A 30 22.26 3.80 18.17
N ALA A 31 22.74 5.01 18.39
CA ALA A 31 22.25 6.20 17.68
C ALA A 31 22.55 6.11 16.18
N VAL A 32 23.77 5.70 15.81
CA VAL A 32 24.15 5.45 14.41
C VAL A 32 23.30 4.36 13.80
N PHE A 33 23.09 3.25 14.50
CA PHE A 33 22.25 2.14 14.00
C PHE A 33 20.80 2.58 13.75
N VAL A 34 20.15 3.20 14.73
CA VAL A 34 18.76 3.67 14.60
C VAL A 34 18.64 4.76 13.53
N ALA A 35 19.58 5.70 13.47
CA ALA A 35 19.60 6.73 12.44
C ALA A 35 19.78 6.15 11.03
N ALA A 36 20.64 5.14 10.86
CA ALA A 36 20.83 4.46 9.58
C ALA A 36 19.55 3.72 9.15
N LEU A 37 18.86 3.06 10.08
CA LEU A 37 17.59 2.38 9.80
C LEU A 37 16.50 3.38 9.37
N LEU A 38 16.34 4.50 10.09
CA LEU A 38 15.38 5.55 9.76
C LEU A 38 15.70 6.23 8.43
N ALA A 39 16.98 6.53 8.18
CA ALA A 39 17.43 7.09 6.91
C ALA A 39 17.15 6.13 5.76
N PHE A 40 17.43 4.82 5.93
CA PHE A 40 17.11 3.81 4.93
C PHE A 40 15.61 3.74 4.64
N ALA A 41 14.75 3.72 5.66
CA ALA A 41 13.30 3.73 5.48
C ALA A 41 12.82 4.98 4.70
N ALA A 42 13.29 6.17 5.10
CA ALA A 42 12.95 7.43 4.44
C ALA A 42 13.45 7.46 2.98
N THR A 43 14.68 7.01 2.72
CA THR A 43 15.23 6.92 1.35
C THR A 43 14.43 5.97 0.48
N MET A 44 14.06 4.79 1.00
CA MET A 44 13.26 3.82 0.24
C MET A 44 11.87 4.35 -0.11
N LYS A 45 11.24 5.14 0.78
CA LYS A 45 9.99 5.86 0.46
C LYS A 45 10.19 6.85 -0.68
N LEU A 46 11.23 7.68 -0.59
CA LEU A 46 11.49 8.72 -1.58
C LEU A 46 11.93 8.18 -2.95
N LEU A 47 12.61 7.03 -3.00
CA LEU A 47 13.02 6.38 -4.24
C LEU A 47 11.91 5.55 -4.90
N SER A 48 10.83 5.25 -4.17
CA SER A 48 9.77 4.36 -4.67
C SER A 48 8.91 5.00 -5.77
N LYS A 49 8.77 6.34 -5.78
CA LYS A 49 7.90 7.10 -6.69
C LYS A 49 8.50 8.46 -7.00
N PRO A 50 8.17 9.10 -8.15
CA PRO A 50 8.49 10.50 -8.39
C PRO A 50 7.97 11.40 -7.26
N LEU A 51 8.73 12.43 -6.88
CA LEU A 51 8.35 13.36 -5.80
C LEU A 51 6.97 14.00 -5.99
N SER A 52 6.49 14.14 -7.24
CA SER A 52 5.15 14.65 -7.55
C SER A 52 4.01 13.70 -7.14
N GLU A 53 4.26 12.39 -7.14
CA GLU A 53 3.25 11.34 -6.90
C GLU A 53 3.21 10.86 -5.44
N ILE A 54 4.21 11.19 -4.63
CA ILE A 54 4.23 10.79 -3.22
C ILE A 54 3.16 11.62 -2.46
N PRO A 55 2.22 10.97 -1.75
CA PRO A 55 1.24 11.65 -0.91
C PRO A 55 1.91 12.59 0.09
N ALA A 56 1.24 13.70 0.42
CA ALA A 56 1.79 14.71 1.34
C ALA A 56 2.12 14.11 2.73
N HIS A 57 1.33 13.14 3.21
CA HIS A 57 1.58 12.47 4.48
C HIS A 57 2.86 11.62 4.46
N ASP A 58 3.16 10.93 3.36
CA ASP A 58 4.38 10.12 3.22
C ASP A 58 5.64 11.00 3.20
N LYS A 59 5.56 12.16 2.52
CA LYS A 59 6.63 13.17 2.53
C LYS A 59 6.88 13.70 3.94
N ALA A 60 5.80 14.05 4.66
CA ALA A 60 5.88 14.54 6.02
C ALA A 60 6.47 13.48 6.96
N LEU A 61 6.08 12.22 6.81
CA LEU A 61 6.60 11.10 7.59
C LEU A 61 8.09 10.86 7.32
N ALA A 62 8.51 10.84 6.05
CA ALA A 62 9.93 10.69 5.69
C ALA A 62 10.78 11.86 6.23
N GLY A 63 10.27 13.09 6.17
CA GLY A 63 10.92 14.26 6.77
C GLY A 63 11.02 14.15 8.30
N PHE A 64 9.97 13.64 8.95
CA PHE A 64 9.97 13.39 10.39
C PHE A 64 10.97 12.31 10.81
N GLU A 65 11.06 11.20 10.06
CA GLU A 65 12.06 10.14 10.27
C GLU A 65 13.49 10.69 10.16
N GLY A 66 13.75 11.53 9.16
CA GLY A 66 15.05 12.21 8.99
C GLY A 66 15.37 13.17 10.14
N LEU A 67 14.38 13.92 10.63
CA LEU A 67 14.55 14.80 11.79
C LEU A 67 14.89 14.01 13.05
N ILE A 68 14.17 12.91 13.34
CA ILE A 68 14.44 12.04 14.49
C ILE A 68 15.84 11.42 14.40
N ALA A 69 16.25 10.95 13.22
CA ALA A 69 17.59 10.43 13.00
C ALA A 69 18.67 11.48 13.34
N ALA A 70 18.52 12.72 12.88
CA ALA A 70 19.43 13.81 13.19
C ALA A 70 19.47 14.15 14.69
N LEU A 71 18.30 14.24 15.34
CA LEU A 71 18.19 14.52 16.77
C LEU A 71 18.83 13.41 17.62
N ILE A 72 18.64 12.15 17.26
CA ILE A 72 19.28 11.01 17.94
C ILE A 72 20.80 11.09 17.85
N LEU A 73 21.36 11.44 16.69
CA LEU A 73 22.82 11.57 16.52
C LEU A 73 23.38 12.73 17.34
N VAL A 74 22.74 13.90 17.31
CA VAL A 74 23.21 15.11 18.02
C VAL A 74 23.08 14.94 19.54
N PHE A 75 21.93 14.44 19.99
CA PHE A 75 21.57 14.37 21.40
C PHE A 75 21.66 12.95 21.99
N HIS A 76 22.43 12.04 21.39
CA HIS A 76 22.58 10.64 21.86
C HIS A 76 23.03 10.52 23.34
N ARG A 77 23.68 11.56 23.89
CA ARG A 77 24.14 11.56 25.29
C ARG A 77 23.03 11.90 26.28
N TRP A 78 21.91 12.44 25.81
CA TRP A 78 20.84 12.92 26.66
C TRP A 78 19.83 11.80 26.89
N ARG A 79 19.54 11.50 28.15
CA ARG A 79 18.57 10.44 28.53
C ARG A 79 17.18 10.68 27.94
N ILE A 80 16.76 11.94 27.80
CA ILE A 80 15.45 12.31 27.26
C ILE A 80 15.32 11.88 25.80
N THR A 81 16.38 12.01 25.00
CA THR A 81 16.43 11.55 23.60
C THR A 81 15.99 10.10 23.48
N TRP A 82 16.54 9.21 24.31
CA TRP A 82 16.21 7.79 24.31
C TRP A 82 14.77 7.50 24.77
N LEU A 83 14.24 8.28 25.72
CA LEU A 83 12.83 8.15 26.12
C LEU A 83 11.89 8.59 24.98
N CYS A 84 12.23 9.66 24.26
CA CYS A 84 11.50 10.09 23.06
C CYS A 84 11.61 9.06 21.93
N THR A 85 12.79 8.47 21.71
CA THR A 85 12.97 7.37 20.76
C THR A 85 12.08 6.18 21.12
N ALA A 86 12.03 5.78 22.39
CA ALA A 86 11.15 4.71 22.85
C ALA A 86 9.67 5.03 22.59
N ALA A 87 9.23 6.26 22.86
CA ALA A 87 7.85 6.69 22.57
C ALA A 87 7.51 6.64 21.08
N PHE A 88 8.42 7.12 20.22
CA PHE A 88 8.24 7.10 18.77
C PHE A 88 8.13 5.66 18.22
N PHE A 89 9.07 4.78 18.59
CA PHE A 89 9.04 3.39 18.14
C PHE A 89 7.88 2.59 18.77
N ALA A 90 7.37 2.97 19.94
CA ALA A 90 6.14 2.41 20.48
C ALA A 90 4.91 2.79 19.63
N ALA A 91 4.85 4.03 19.12
CA ALA A 91 3.79 4.41 18.18
C ALA A 91 3.90 3.63 16.85
N LEU A 92 5.10 3.46 16.30
CA LEU A 92 5.32 2.60 15.12
C LEU A 92 4.94 1.14 15.38
N SER A 93 5.28 0.61 16.57
CA SER A 93 4.84 -0.73 17.01
C SER A 93 3.32 -0.87 17.02
N GLY A 94 2.60 0.20 17.39
CA GLY A 94 1.14 0.25 17.32
C GLY A 94 0.60 0.13 15.91
N VAL A 95 1.20 0.85 14.96
CA VAL A 95 0.87 0.75 13.53
C VAL A 95 1.11 -0.67 13.01
N THR A 96 2.31 -1.22 13.27
CA THR A 96 2.69 -2.54 12.77
C THR A 96 1.88 -3.67 13.42
N LEU A 97 1.52 -3.54 14.70
CA LEU A 97 0.61 -4.47 15.38
C LEU A 97 -0.78 -4.46 14.75
N HIS A 98 -1.36 -3.30 14.46
CA HIS A 98 -2.66 -3.23 13.78
C HIS A 98 -2.60 -3.91 12.41
N LEU A 99 -1.57 -3.61 11.60
CA LEU A 99 -1.36 -4.24 10.30
C LEU A 99 -1.20 -5.76 10.39
N LEU A 100 -0.48 -6.24 11.42
CA LEU A 100 -0.34 -7.67 11.69
C LEU A 100 -1.69 -8.32 12.04
N LEU A 101 -2.51 -7.67 12.87
CA LEU A 101 -3.82 -8.19 13.29
C LEU A 101 -4.84 -8.28 12.15
N ILE A 102 -4.76 -7.39 11.15
CA ILE A 102 -5.60 -7.45 9.95
C ILE A 102 -5.02 -8.33 8.84
N GLY A 103 -3.90 -9.02 9.09
CA GLY A 103 -3.28 -9.92 8.11
C GLY A 103 -2.64 -9.21 6.91
N ALA A 104 -2.18 -7.96 7.07
CA ALA A 104 -1.52 -7.25 5.99
C ALA A 104 -0.22 -7.95 5.56
N GLY A 105 0.00 -8.07 4.24
CA GLY A 105 1.21 -8.71 3.70
C GLY A 105 2.49 -7.88 3.87
N SER A 106 2.38 -6.58 4.13
CA SER A 106 3.51 -5.64 4.26
C SER A 106 3.20 -4.51 5.24
N CYS A 107 4.22 -3.99 5.94
CA CYS A 107 4.05 -2.77 6.75
C CYS A 107 3.99 -1.48 5.91
N GLY A 108 4.43 -1.50 4.63
CA GLY A 108 4.49 -0.32 3.75
C GLY A 108 5.56 0.73 4.13
N CYS A 109 6.22 0.58 5.29
CA CYS A 109 7.17 1.56 5.83
C CYS A 109 8.46 1.71 5.01
N PHE A 110 8.74 0.81 4.06
CA PHE A 110 9.95 0.79 3.24
C PHE A 110 9.66 0.95 1.74
N GLY A 111 8.54 1.63 1.40
CA GLY A 111 8.14 1.85 0.02
C GLY A 111 7.80 0.55 -0.71
N LYS A 112 8.53 0.25 -1.79
CA LYS A 112 8.33 -0.99 -2.59
C LYS A 112 8.78 -2.26 -1.88
N LEU A 113 9.60 -2.16 -0.84
CA LEU A 113 10.11 -3.33 -0.14
C LEU A 113 8.99 -3.90 0.76
N SER A 114 8.49 -5.07 0.38
CA SER A 114 7.48 -5.79 1.16
C SER A 114 8.14 -6.44 2.37
N ILE A 115 8.03 -5.78 3.54
CA ILE A 115 8.51 -6.34 4.80
C ILE A 115 7.29 -6.79 5.62
N PRO A 116 7.22 -8.08 6.02
CA PRO A 116 6.13 -8.59 6.84
C PRO A 116 5.96 -7.77 8.14
N PRO A 117 4.74 -7.40 8.54
CA PRO A 117 4.50 -6.60 9.75
C PRO A 117 5.09 -7.20 11.04
N ALA A 118 5.21 -8.53 11.13
CA ALA A 118 5.82 -9.20 12.27
C ALA A 118 7.31 -8.86 12.45
N VAL A 119 8.05 -8.69 11.34
CA VAL A 119 9.48 -8.34 11.35
C VAL A 119 9.67 -6.91 11.86
N THR A 120 8.85 -5.98 11.37
CA THR A 120 8.93 -4.57 11.79
C THR A 120 8.46 -4.39 13.22
N LEU A 121 7.39 -5.06 13.65
CA LEU A 121 6.95 -5.08 15.05
C LEU A 121 8.06 -5.57 15.98
N THR A 122 8.77 -6.63 15.59
CA THR A 122 9.91 -7.16 16.36
C THR A 122 11.04 -6.13 16.45
N LEU A 123 11.39 -5.50 15.34
CA LEU A 123 12.44 -4.48 15.28
C LEU A 123 12.09 -3.26 16.14
N ASP A 124 10.87 -2.75 16.04
CA ASP A 124 10.41 -1.61 16.82
C ASP A 124 10.43 -1.92 18.33
N THR A 125 9.95 -3.12 18.71
CA THR A 125 9.97 -3.58 20.11
C THR A 125 11.39 -3.67 20.66
N LEU A 126 12.34 -4.20 19.87
CA LEU A 126 13.75 -4.27 20.27
C LEU A 126 14.36 -2.87 20.45
N ILE A 127 14.03 -1.92 19.57
CA ILE A 127 14.50 -0.53 19.69
C ILE A 127 13.91 0.14 20.94
N VAL A 128 12.63 -0.08 21.25
CA VAL A 128 12.00 0.41 22.49
C VAL A 128 12.74 -0.10 23.72
N ILE A 129 12.99 -1.41 23.81
CA ILE A 129 13.71 -2.04 24.92
C ILE A 129 15.14 -1.47 25.05
N ALA A 130 15.87 -1.40 23.93
CA ALA A 130 17.22 -0.87 23.89
C ALA A 130 17.29 0.60 24.32
N ALA A 131 16.32 1.42 23.89
CA ALA A 131 16.23 2.83 24.24
C ALA A 131 15.97 3.04 25.73
N ILE A 132 15.06 2.27 26.34
CA ILE A 132 14.81 2.31 27.80
C ILE A 132 16.06 1.88 28.57
N ALA A 133 16.74 0.82 28.13
CA ALA A 133 17.97 0.33 28.75
C ALA A 133 19.11 1.37 28.68
N LEU A 134 19.26 2.05 27.54
CA LEU A 134 20.24 3.13 27.35
C LEU A 134 19.89 4.36 28.19
N ALA A 135 18.62 4.77 28.25
CA ALA A 135 18.18 5.84 29.14
C ALA A 135 18.53 5.54 30.60
N ARG A 136 18.30 4.30 31.06
CA ARG A 136 18.69 3.83 32.40
C ARG A 136 20.20 3.88 32.61
N ALA A 137 20.99 3.42 31.64
CA ALA A 137 22.46 3.42 31.69
C ALA A 137 23.05 4.84 31.71
N LEU A 138 22.36 5.80 31.08
CA LEU A 138 22.69 7.22 31.08
C LEU A 138 22.19 7.98 32.33
N GLY A 139 21.62 7.26 33.31
CA GLY A 139 21.21 7.85 34.59
C GLY A 139 19.78 8.38 34.63
N ALA A 140 18.87 7.85 33.82
CA ALA A 140 17.43 8.02 34.08
C ALA A 140 17.05 7.42 35.45
N GLN A 141 16.22 8.15 36.20
CA GLN A 141 15.71 7.72 37.49
C GLN A 141 14.65 6.62 37.30
N ARG A 142 14.49 5.74 38.30
CA ARG A 142 13.51 4.63 38.25
C ARG A 142 12.08 5.13 38.05
N ASN A 143 11.68 6.20 38.74
CA ASN A 143 10.33 6.77 38.63
C ASN A 143 10.05 7.26 37.20
N LEU A 144 11.04 7.93 36.58
CA LEU A 144 10.92 8.39 35.20
C LEU A 144 10.75 7.21 34.23
N LEU A 145 11.49 6.11 34.42
CA LEU A 145 11.37 4.92 33.57
C LEU A 145 10.02 4.21 33.75
N ALA A 146 9.49 4.14 34.98
CA ALA A 146 8.17 3.59 35.25
C ALA A 146 7.07 4.44 34.58
N LEU A 147 7.18 5.77 34.68
CA LEU A 147 6.29 6.70 33.99
C LEU A 147 6.39 6.54 32.46
N THR A 148 7.60 6.43 31.91
CA THR A 148 7.78 6.18 30.47
C THR A 148 7.14 4.86 30.07
N ALA A 149 7.38 3.77 30.79
CA ALA A 149 6.80 2.46 30.48
C ALA A 149 5.26 2.51 30.49
N ALA A 150 4.65 3.17 31.47
CA ALA A 150 3.20 3.39 31.50
C ALA A 150 2.73 4.25 30.31
N ALA A 151 3.50 5.27 29.93
CA ALA A 151 3.19 6.13 28.80
C ALA A 151 3.38 5.45 27.43
N LEU A 152 4.09 4.32 27.31
CA LEU A 152 4.21 3.63 26.02
C LEU A 152 2.88 3.04 25.54
N VAL A 153 2.01 2.61 26.47
CA VAL A 153 0.69 2.05 26.14
C VAL A 153 -0.15 3.01 25.29
N PRO A 154 -0.38 4.28 25.69
CA PRO A 154 -1.13 5.21 24.85
C PRO A 154 -0.43 5.52 23.51
N PHE A 155 0.91 5.46 23.41
CA PHE A 155 1.58 5.59 22.10
C PHE A 155 1.29 4.40 21.18
N VAL A 156 1.34 3.16 21.70
CA VAL A 156 0.95 1.96 20.94
C VAL A 156 -0.50 2.07 20.48
N VAL A 157 -1.42 2.47 21.38
CA VAL A 157 -2.83 2.66 21.05
C VAL A 157 -3.01 3.76 19.99
N ALA A 158 -2.34 4.91 20.14
CA ALA A 158 -2.40 5.99 19.17
C ALA A 158 -1.89 5.57 17.78
N GLY A 159 -0.81 4.79 17.72
CA GLY A 159 -0.30 4.20 16.49
C GLY A 159 -1.31 3.26 15.82
N ALA A 160 -1.93 2.38 16.60
CA ALA A 160 -2.96 1.47 16.09
C ALA A 160 -4.20 2.23 15.58
N LEU A 161 -4.65 3.26 16.32
CA LEU A 161 -5.76 4.12 15.90
C LEU A 161 -5.43 4.93 14.65
N TYR A 162 -4.21 5.46 14.55
CA TYR A 162 -3.73 6.14 13.35
C TYR A 162 -3.77 5.19 12.16
N SER A 163 -3.21 3.99 12.31
CA SER A 163 -3.22 2.97 11.26
C SER A 163 -4.64 2.60 10.84
N LYS A 164 -5.58 2.48 11.78
CA LYS A 164 -7.00 2.23 11.47
C LYS A 164 -7.65 3.40 10.72
N ALA A 165 -7.32 4.64 11.09
CA ALA A 165 -7.90 5.84 10.50
C ALA A 165 -7.34 6.15 9.10
N THR A 166 -6.10 5.76 8.82
CA THR A 166 -5.46 5.92 7.51
C THR A 166 -5.44 4.66 6.66
N ALA A 167 -5.85 3.52 7.23
CA ALA A 167 -6.04 2.31 6.46
C ALA A 167 -7.09 2.58 5.37
N PRO A 168 -6.80 2.16 4.13
CA PRO A 168 -7.81 2.17 3.10
C PRO A 168 -9.01 1.31 3.57
N PRO A 169 -10.24 1.67 3.18
CA PRO A 169 -11.40 0.89 3.53
C PRO A 169 -11.22 -0.56 3.03
N PRO A 170 -11.68 -1.57 3.78
CA PRO A 170 -11.49 -2.96 3.39
C PRO A 170 -12.08 -3.21 2.00
N ALA A 171 -11.39 -4.00 1.17
CA ALA A 171 -11.80 -4.29 -0.21
C ALA A 171 -13.25 -4.77 -0.31
N SER A 172 -13.76 -5.48 0.71
CA SER A 172 -15.16 -5.92 0.82
C SER A 172 -16.20 -4.79 0.82
N THR A 173 -15.82 -3.56 1.16
CA THR A 173 -16.68 -2.37 1.06
C THR A 173 -16.67 -1.73 -0.32
N PHE A 174 -15.70 -2.11 -1.17
CA PHE A 174 -15.63 -1.66 -2.54
C PHE A 174 -16.59 -2.47 -3.42
N ARG A 175 -17.79 -1.95 -3.63
CA ARG A 175 -18.66 -2.47 -4.69
C ARG A 175 -18.17 -1.91 -6.02
N LEU A 176 -17.64 -2.77 -6.89
CA LEU A 176 -17.27 -2.41 -8.25
C LEU A 176 -18.36 -1.56 -8.93
N GLY A 177 -19.62 -2.01 -8.79
CA GLY A 177 -20.79 -1.32 -9.35
C GLY A 177 -21.05 0.10 -8.84
N ASP A 178 -20.59 0.49 -7.65
CA ASP A 178 -20.83 1.85 -7.13
C ASP A 178 -19.90 2.90 -7.80
N ARG A 179 -18.75 2.49 -8.36
CA ARG A 179 -17.94 3.36 -9.24
C ARG A 179 -18.40 3.32 -10.69
N PHE A 180 -18.89 2.18 -11.19
CA PHE A 180 -19.40 2.07 -12.55
C PHE A 180 -20.78 2.71 -12.76
N LYS A 181 -21.55 2.95 -11.69
CA LYS A 181 -22.83 3.68 -11.78
C LYS A 181 -22.68 5.10 -12.33
N ASP A 182 -21.56 5.76 -12.06
CA ASP A 182 -21.30 7.12 -12.53
C ASP A 182 -20.68 7.14 -13.93
N ILE A 183 -20.18 6.00 -14.41
CA ILE A 183 -19.91 5.79 -15.82
C ILE A 183 -21.24 5.44 -16.47
N ALA A 184 -22.08 6.46 -16.66
CA ALA A 184 -23.29 6.31 -17.44
C ALA A 184 -22.92 5.59 -18.74
N PRO A 185 -23.73 4.60 -19.20
CA PRO A 185 -23.57 4.10 -20.55
C PRO A 185 -23.51 5.33 -21.47
N PRO A 186 -22.58 5.38 -22.44
CA PRO A 186 -22.54 6.50 -23.37
C PRO A 186 -23.98 6.72 -23.84
N PRO A 187 -24.51 7.96 -23.71
CA PRO A 187 -25.90 8.25 -24.03
C PRO A 187 -26.14 7.62 -25.38
N ASP A 188 -27.14 6.74 -25.39
CA ASP A 188 -27.47 5.82 -26.45
C ASP A 188 -26.89 6.35 -27.75
N ARG A 189 -25.97 5.60 -28.38
CA ARG A 189 -25.82 5.72 -29.82
C ARG A 189 -27.23 5.45 -30.31
N GLU A 190 -27.95 6.54 -30.50
CA GLU A 190 -29.26 6.63 -31.09
C GLU A 190 -29.10 5.69 -32.26
N THR A 191 -29.79 4.56 -32.16
CA THR A 191 -29.67 3.48 -33.13
C THR A 191 -30.12 4.15 -34.39
N ALA A 192 -29.15 4.62 -35.18
CA ALA A 192 -29.42 5.39 -36.37
C ALA A 192 -30.26 4.43 -37.19
N ALA A 193 -31.55 4.74 -37.27
CA ALA A 193 -32.47 4.00 -38.11
C ALA A 193 -31.76 3.94 -39.47
N PRO A 194 -31.58 2.74 -40.06
CA PRO A 194 -30.86 2.63 -41.32
C PRO A 194 -31.50 3.60 -42.31
N ALA A 195 -30.72 4.59 -42.74
CA ALA A 195 -31.19 5.61 -43.67
C ALA A 195 -31.58 4.91 -44.97
N PRO A 196 -32.82 5.06 -45.46
CA PRO A 196 -33.17 4.62 -46.80
C PRO A 196 -32.68 5.68 -47.78
N GLY A 197 -31.71 5.34 -48.63
CA GLY A 197 -31.38 6.17 -49.79
C GLY A 197 -29.90 6.44 -49.95
N GLU A 198 -29.28 5.53 -50.69
CA GLU A 198 -28.15 5.78 -51.58
C GLU A 198 -28.43 7.00 -52.48
N ALA A 199 -27.57 8.03 -52.45
CA ALA A 199 -26.96 8.65 -53.63
C ALA A 199 -26.25 9.99 -53.33
N ALA A 200 -25.03 10.05 -53.85
CA ALA A 200 -24.41 11.20 -54.50
C ALA A 200 -23.71 12.31 -53.69
N ASP A 201 -22.54 12.59 -54.25
CA ASP A 201 -21.81 13.85 -54.34
C ASP A 201 -20.70 14.16 -53.33
N ALA A 202 -19.51 14.13 -53.92
CA ALA A 202 -18.24 14.61 -53.42
C ALA A 202 -18.29 16.11 -53.12
N ALA A 203 -17.65 16.50 -52.01
CA ALA A 203 -17.18 17.85 -51.78
C ALA A 203 -15.77 17.77 -51.17
N GLU A 204 -14.87 18.57 -51.74
CA GLU A 204 -13.46 18.70 -51.37
C GLU A 204 -13.27 19.09 -49.89
N PRO A 205 -12.14 18.69 -49.26
CA PRO A 205 -11.80 19.15 -47.93
C PRO A 205 -11.42 20.64 -47.93
N PRO A 206 -11.76 21.40 -46.87
CA PRO A 206 -11.40 22.81 -46.78
C PRO A 206 -9.88 23.00 -46.60
N ASP A 207 -9.40 24.00 -47.34
CA ASP A 207 -8.09 24.62 -47.24
C ASP A 207 -7.94 25.28 -45.86
N PHE A 208 -6.85 24.98 -45.15
CA PHE A 208 -6.53 25.59 -43.86
C PHE A 208 -5.39 26.58 -44.04
N ASP A 209 -5.68 27.86 -43.82
CA ASP A 209 -4.68 28.93 -43.79
C ASP A 209 -3.60 28.67 -42.73
N PRO A 210 -2.32 29.01 -43.01
CA PRO A 210 -1.25 28.91 -42.03
C PRO A 210 -1.43 29.98 -40.93
N ILE A 211 -1.57 29.53 -39.69
CA ILE A 211 -1.56 30.40 -38.52
C ILE A 211 -0.13 30.93 -38.30
N ASP A 212 0.00 32.25 -38.40
CA ASP A 212 1.17 33.04 -38.04
C ASP A 212 1.44 32.96 -36.53
N LEU A 213 2.54 32.31 -36.14
CA LEU A 213 3.00 32.23 -34.75
C LEU A 213 3.82 33.47 -34.40
N GLY A 214 3.11 34.58 -34.20
CA GLY A 214 3.61 35.76 -33.51
C GLY A 214 3.88 35.47 -32.03
N ALA A 215 5.05 35.89 -31.58
CA ALA A 215 5.66 35.60 -30.30
C ALA A 215 4.82 35.93 -29.04
N THR A 216 5.18 35.24 -27.96
CA THR A 216 4.96 35.54 -26.52
C THR A 216 3.81 34.81 -25.84
N GLY A 217 4.13 33.73 -25.10
CA GLY A 217 3.18 33.14 -24.14
C GLY A 217 3.41 31.68 -23.74
N ALA A 218 4.66 31.18 -23.69
CA ALA A 218 4.94 29.82 -23.24
C ALA A 218 5.07 29.75 -21.71
N LEU A 219 3.96 29.55 -21.01
CA LEU A 219 3.84 28.86 -19.72
C LEU A 219 2.35 28.92 -19.33
N LEU A 220 1.63 27.77 -19.32
CA LEU A 220 0.27 27.50 -18.78
C LEU A 220 -0.66 26.69 -19.72
N LEU A 221 -0.18 25.61 -20.35
CA LEU A 221 -1.05 24.69 -21.11
C LEU A 221 -0.71 23.21 -20.86
N LEU A 222 -0.88 22.74 -19.61
CA LEU A 222 -0.76 21.31 -19.31
C LEU A 222 -1.91 20.63 -18.53
N PRO A 223 -3.04 21.28 -18.18
CA PRO A 223 -4.24 20.52 -17.81
C PRO A 223 -5.22 20.27 -18.97
N ARG A 224 -5.23 21.10 -20.03
CA ARG A 224 -6.27 21.04 -21.08
C ARG A 224 -5.95 20.14 -22.29
N VAL A 225 -4.72 19.63 -22.39
CA VAL A 225 -4.32 18.75 -23.51
C VAL A 225 -4.60 17.28 -23.20
N ALA A 226 -4.64 16.88 -21.92
CA ALA A 226 -4.98 15.51 -21.52
C ALA A 226 -6.48 15.22 -21.71
N ASP A 227 -7.37 16.15 -21.36
CA ASP A 227 -8.82 15.95 -21.53
C ASP A 227 -9.22 15.86 -23.02
N ARG A 228 -8.59 16.66 -23.90
CA ARG A 228 -8.84 16.58 -25.35
C ARG A 228 -8.20 15.37 -26.05
N PHE A 229 -7.24 14.68 -25.42
CA PHE A 229 -6.64 13.46 -25.98
C PHE A 229 -7.39 12.19 -25.56
N LEU A 230 -8.18 12.26 -24.48
CA LEU A 230 -9.01 11.16 -23.99
C LEU A 230 -10.45 11.23 -24.52
N GLU A 231 -10.92 12.41 -24.96
CA GLU A 231 -12.15 12.59 -25.75
C GLU A 231 -11.96 12.05 -27.19
N GLY A 232 -11.90 10.73 -27.34
CA GLY A 232 -11.84 10.07 -28.66
C GLY A 232 -10.86 8.91 -28.76
N ALA A 233 -10.05 8.65 -27.73
CA ALA A 233 -9.33 7.38 -27.66
C ALA A 233 -10.37 6.25 -27.56
N PRO A 234 -10.34 5.24 -28.45
CA PRO A 234 -11.23 4.10 -28.33
C PRO A 234 -11.02 3.49 -26.95
N GLU A 235 -12.14 3.25 -26.27
CA GLU A 235 -12.12 2.57 -24.97
C GLU A 235 -11.34 1.25 -25.12
N PRO A 236 -10.35 0.98 -24.26
CA PRO A 236 -9.60 -0.26 -24.35
C PRO A 236 -10.57 -1.44 -24.29
N GLU A 237 -10.37 -2.45 -25.13
CA GLU A 237 -11.27 -3.61 -25.26
C GLU A 237 -11.63 -4.25 -23.91
N TRP A 238 -10.65 -4.36 -23.00
CA TRP A 238 -10.84 -4.92 -21.67
C TRP A 238 -11.79 -4.13 -20.76
N MET A 239 -12.02 -2.83 -21.01
CA MET A 239 -12.97 -2.04 -20.22
C MET A 239 -14.41 -2.38 -20.58
N ALA A 240 -14.68 -2.69 -21.85
CA ALA A 240 -15.97 -3.23 -22.27
C ALA A 240 -16.22 -4.59 -21.58
N ASP A 241 -15.20 -5.43 -21.48
CA ASP A 241 -15.25 -6.70 -20.76
C ASP A 241 -15.49 -6.52 -19.26
N LEU A 242 -14.83 -5.54 -18.64
CA LEU A 242 -15.02 -5.26 -17.22
C LEU A 242 -16.42 -4.71 -16.90
N ARG A 243 -16.99 -3.90 -17.80
CA ARG A 243 -18.40 -3.48 -17.72
C ARG A 243 -19.33 -4.68 -17.93
N ALA A 244 -19.05 -5.55 -18.90
CA ALA A 244 -19.82 -6.77 -19.13
C ALA A 244 -19.79 -7.68 -17.90
N ALA A 245 -18.65 -7.79 -17.21
CA ALA A 245 -18.54 -8.50 -15.94
C ALA A 245 -19.40 -7.85 -14.84
N ALA A 246 -19.44 -6.52 -14.79
CA ALA A 246 -20.22 -5.76 -13.81
C ALA A 246 -21.74 -5.80 -14.09
N THR A 247 -22.16 -5.97 -15.34
CA THR A 247 -23.58 -6.00 -15.75
C THR A 247 -24.10 -7.39 -16.09
N ALA A 248 -23.26 -8.42 -15.95
CA ALA A 248 -23.61 -9.81 -16.24
C ALA A 248 -24.95 -10.22 -15.59
N GLY A 249 -25.84 -10.77 -16.39
CA GLY A 249 -27.11 -11.35 -15.99
C GLY A 249 -26.97 -12.77 -15.44
N ALA A 250 -28.10 -13.43 -15.19
CA ALA A 250 -28.12 -14.76 -14.58
C ALA A 250 -27.56 -15.87 -15.46
N ASN A 251 -27.60 -15.68 -16.77
CA ASN A 251 -27.17 -16.63 -17.79
C ASN A 251 -25.79 -16.29 -18.38
N ASP A 252 -25.16 -15.21 -17.92
CA ASP A 252 -23.85 -14.80 -18.40
C ASP A 252 -22.73 -15.57 -17.71
N PRO A 253 -21.57 -15.75 -18.37
CA PRO A 253 -20.39 -16.36 -17.75
C PRO A 253 -20.02 -15.70 -16.44
N ALA A 254 -19.41 -16.49 -15.55
CA ALA A 254 -18.60 -15.90 -14.50
C ALA A 254 -17.33 -15.27 -15.11
N TRP A 255 -16.79 -14.26 -14.45
CA TRP A 255 -15.58 -13.55 -14.87
C TRP A 255 -14.50 -13.72 -13.83
N LEU A 256 -13.34 -14.22 -14.22
CA LEU A 256 -12.14 -14.30 -13.40
C LEU A 256 -11.21 -13.14 -13.79
N ILE A 257 -11.18 -12.10 -12.97
CA ILE A 257 -10.26 -10.98 -13.18
C ILE A 257 -8.93 -11.31 -12.50
N PHE A 258 -7.87 -11.47 -13.29
CA PHE A 258 -6.50 -11.69 -12.83
C PHE A 258 -5.70 -10.38 -12.91
N VAL A 259 -5.52 -9.73 -11.75
CA VAL A 259 -4.72 -8.51 -11.61
C VAL A 259 -3.29 -8.88 -11.24
N TYR A 260 -2.32 -8.47 -12.06
CA TYR A 260 -0.92 -8.85 -11.88
C TYR A 260 0.07 -7.68 -12.00
N ASP A 261 1.22 -7.84 -11.35
CA ASP A 261 2.39 -6.97 -11.54
C ASP A 261 3.44 -7.75 -12.35
N PRO A 262 3.98 -7.21 -13.47
CA PRO A 262 4.97 -7.92 -14.28
C PRO A 262 6.30 -8.19 -13.55
N PHE A 263 6.55 -7.52 -12.41
CA PHE A 263 7.73 -7.74 -11.58
C PHE A 263 7.48 -8.74 -10.42
N CYS A 264 6.27 -9.28 -10.30
CA CYS A 264 5.91 -10.22 -9.26
C CYS A 264 6.20 -11.67 -9.71
N GLU A 265 7.08 -12.36 -8.98
CA GLU A 265 7.52 -13.73 -9.33
C GLU A 265 6.35 -14.73 -9.38
N VAL A 266 5.45 -14.66 -8.41
CA VAL A 266 4.24 -15.51 -8.35
C VAL A 266 3.33 -15.22 -9.56
N CYS A 267 3.21 -13.96 -9.96
CA CYS A 267 2.41 -13.54 -11.11
C CYS A 267 2.93 -14.18 -12.40
N MET A 268 4.25 -14.16 -12.60
CA MET A 268 4.90 -14.77 -13.77
C MET A 268 4.72 -16.30 -13.82
N ARG A 269 4.44 -16.95 -12.69
CA ARG A 269 4.12 -18.39 -12.63
C ARG A 269 2.70 -18.68 -13.15
N PHE A 270 1.72 -17.84 -12.81
CA PHE A 270 0.31 -18.04 -13.17
C PHE A 270 -0.08 -17.41 -14.52
N GLN A 271 0.60 -16.34 -14.93
CA GLN A 271 0.27 -15.60 -16.15
C GLN A 271 0.23 -16.49 -17.41
N PRO A 272 1.17 -17.43 -17.65
CA PRO A 272 1.09 -18.30 -18.82
C PRO A 272 -0.17 -19.16 -18.84
N THR A 273 -0.64 -19.66 -17.69
CA THR A 273 -1.86 -20.44 -17.59
C THR A 273 -3.10 -19.60 -17.87
N MET A 274 -3.14 -18.37 -17.35
CA MET A 274 -4.24 -17.42 -17.62
C MET A 274 -4.30 -17.05 -19.10
N LEU A 275 -3.14 -16.78 -19.71
CA LEU A 275 -3.05 -16.45 -21.13
C LEU A 275 -3.47 -17.63 -22.01
N MET A 276 -2.98 -18.84 -21.69
CA MET A 276 -3.34 -20.07 -22.40
C MET A 276 -4.85 -20.28 -22.40
N TYR A 277 -5.51 -20.10 -21.25
CA TYR A 277 -6.97 -20.19 -21.12
C TYR A 277 -7.68 -19.18 -22.02
N THR A 278 -7.25 -17.91 -22.05
CA THR A 278 -7.90 -16.89 -22.90
C THR A 278 -7.76 -17.17 -24.40
N THR A 279 -6.73 -17.91 -24.80
CA THR A 279 -6.46 -18.26 -26.20
C THR A 279 -7.02 -19.63 -26.62
N ASP A 280 -7.60 -20.39 -25.69
CA ASP A 280 -8.10 -21.74 -25.95
C ASP A 280 -9.47 -21.67 -26.66
N GLU A 281 -9.56 -22.21 -27.88
CA GLU A 281 -10.77 -22.16 -28.70
C GLU A 281 -11.92 -23.00 -28.13
N ASP A 282 -11.62 -24.16 -27.53
CA ASP A 282 -12.63 -25.07 -27.00
C ASP A 282 -13.31 -24.45 -25.77
N VAL A 283 -12.50 -23.84 -24.89
CA VAL A 283 -12.97 -23.11 -23.72
C VAL A 283 -13.84 -21.90 -24.10
N ASN A 284 -13.42 -21.16 -25.13
CA ASN A 284 -14.13 -19.98 -25.60
C ASN A 284 -15.46 -20.31 -26.30
N ALA A 285 -15.63 -21.53 -26.81
CA ALA A 285 -16.86 -21.98 -27.44
C ALA A 285 -18.01 -22.20 -26.43
N THR A 286 -17.71 -22.52 -25.17
CA THR A 286 -18.69 -22.74 -24.10
C THR A 286 -18.32 -21.94 -22.84
N PRO A 287 -18.45 -20.60 -22.86
CA PRO A 287 -17.90 -19.79 -21.78
C PRO A 287 -18.82 -19.86 -20.55
N HIS A 288 -18.56 -20.84 -19.68
CA HIS A 288 -19.02 -20.82 -18.29
C HIS A 288 -18.20 -19.82 -17.46
N LEU A 289 -16.95 -19.60 -17.88
CA LEU A 289 -15.99 -18.71 -17.24
C LEU A 289 -15.20 -17.95 -18.32
N ARG A 290 -15.09 -16.62 -18.16
CA ARG A 290 -14.19 -15.76 -18.92
C ARG A 290 -13.06 -15.28 -18.03
N VAL A 291 -11.86 -15.14 -18.57
CA VAL A 291 -10.70 -14.62 -17.84
C VAL A 291 -10.32 -13.26 -18.41
N LEU A 292 -10.10 -12.29 -17.52
CA LEU A 292 -9.61 -10.97 -17.89
C LEU A 292 -8.28 -10.71 -17.19
N LEU A 293 -7.22 -10.47 -17.96
CA LEU A 293 -5.89 -10.16 -17.44
C LEU A 293 -5.72 -8.64 -17.39
N LEU A 294 -5.42 -8.10 -16.21
CA LEU A 294 -5.17 -6.68 -16.01
C LEU A 294 -3.80 -6.46 -15.38
N GLN A 295 -2.98 -5.59 -15.96
CA GLN A 295 -1.79 -5.14 -15.25
C GLN A 295 -2.19 -4.16 -14.17
N LYS A 296 -1.55 -4.23 -13.00
CA LYS A 296 -1.81 -3.31 -11.90
C LYS A 296 -1.56 -1.84 -12.30
N ALA A 297 -0.67 -1.61 -13.26
CA ALA A 297 -0.45 -0.28 -13.84
C ALA A 297 -1.68 0.25 -14.59
N ASP A 298 -2.42 -0.62 -15.28
CA ASP A 298 -3.61 -0.24 -16.05
C ASP A 298 -4.76 0.21 -15.15
N LEU A 299 -4.87 -0.37 -13.95
CA LEU A 299 -5.90 0.00 -12.96
C LEU A 299 -5.82 1.48 -12.55
N ARG A 300 -4.61 2.04 -12.49
CA ARG A 300 -4.40 3.45 -12.12
C ARG A 300 -4.98 4.42 -13.14
N THR A 301 -5.03 4.02 -14.41
CA THR A 301 -5.63 4.80 -15.50
C THR A 301 -7.14 5.02 -15.27
N PHE A 302 -7.79 4.21 -14.42
CA PHE A 302 -9.22 4.27 -14.12
C PHE A 302 -9.52 4.68 -12.68
N ASP A 303 -8.54 5.29 -12.00
CA ASP A 303 -8.64 5.72 -10.61
C ASP A 303 -9.06 4.59 -9.65
N ILE A 304 -8.76 3.33 -10.02
CA ILE A 304 -8.88 2.19 -9.12
C ILE A 304 -7.59 2.18 -8.29
N PRO A 305 -7.67 2.43 -6.98
CA PRO A 305 -6.48 2.59 -6.18
C PRO A 305 -5.78 1.26 -5.95
N ASP A 306 -4.44 1.26 -5.98
CA ASP A 306 -3.59 0.07 -5.77
C ASP A 306 -3.92 -0.73 -4.50
N TRP A 307 -4.46 -0.07 -3.47
CA TRP A 307 -4.83 -0.69 -2.20
C TRP A 307 -6.07 -1.56 -2.28
N ALA A 308 -6.93 -1.37 -3.30
CA ALA A 308 -8.09 -2.23 -3.51
C ALA A 308 -7.68 -3.66 -3.92
N TRP A 309 -6.42 -3.83 -4.34
CA TRP A 309 -5.82 -5.08 -4.78
C TRP A 309 -4.50 -5.30 -4.04
N PRO A 310 -4.54 -5.58 -2.72
CA PRO A 310 -3.36 -5.53 -1.86
C PRO A 310 -2.35 -6.65 -2.15
N ALA A 311 -2.80 -7.77 -2.72
CA ALA A 311 -1.93 -8.88 -3.15
C ALA A 311 -1.51 -8.73 -4.61
N SER A 312 -0.40 -9.37 -4.99
CA SER A 312 -0.03 -9.56 -6.39
C SER A 312 0.48 -10.99 -6.55
N PRO A 313 -0.17 -11.83 -7.38
CA PRO A 313 -1.41 -11.53 -8.10
C PRO A 313 -2.60 -11.39 -7.13
N THR A 314 -3.64 -10.67 -7.56
CA THR A 314 -4.97 -10.77 -6.94
C THR A 314 -5.95 -11.24 -8.01
N THR A 315 -6.75 -12.24 -7.69
CA THR A 315 -7.71 -12.83 -8.61
C THR A 315 -9.11 -12.70 -8.02
N ALA A 316 -10.06 -12.11 -8.75
CA ALA A 316 -11.44 -11.97 -8.29
C ALA A 316 -12.39 -12.73 -9.23
N LEU A 317 -13.21 -13.62 -8.68
CA LEU A 317 -14.32 -14.24 -9.40
C LEU A 317 -15.56 -13.38 -9.24
N ILE A 318 -16.09 -12.89 -10.36
CA ILE A 318 -17.29 -12.08 -10.45
C ILE A 318 -18.39 -12.87 -11.13
N HIS A 319 -19.58 -12.86 -10.54
CA HIS A 319 -20.77 -13.40 -11.18
C HIS A 319 -21.96 -12.52 -10.81
N ARG A 320 -22.79 -12.19 -11.82
CA ARG A 320 -23.94 -11.29 -11.67
C ARG A 320 -23.57 -9.91 -11.11
N GLY A 321 -22.48 -9.34 -11.60
CA GLY A 321 -21.97 -8.03 -11.15
C GLY A 321 -21.47 -7.98 -9.70
N ARG A 322 -21.26 -9.14 -9.06
CA ARG A 322 -20.80 -9.24 -7.66
C ARG A 322 -19.54 -10.08 -7.58
N ILE A 323 -18.61 -9.64 -6.75
CA ILE A 323 -17.47 -10.45 -6.35
C ILE A 323 -17.99 -11.62 -5.51
N ILE A 324 -17.79 -12.83 -6.01
CA ILE A 324 -18.14 -14.10 -5.37
C ILE A 324 -17.03 -14.49 -4.41
N HIS A 325 -15.78 -14.37 -4.87
CA HIS A 325 -14.61 -14.76 -4.11
C HIS A 325 -13.34 -14.07 -4.63
N GLU A 326 -12.35 -13.91 -3.75
CA GLU A 326 -11.05 -13.29 -4.05
C GLU A 326 -9.92 -14.19 -3.56
N TRP A 327 -8.95 -14.45 -4.43
CA TRP A 327 -7.70 -15.13 -4.10
C TRP A 327 -6.52 -14.15 -4.20
N GLY A 328 -5.49 -14.37 -3.40
CA GLY A 328 -4.27 -13.57 -3.44
C GLY A 328 -3.02 -14.44 -3.43
N GLY A 329 -1.96 -14.00 -4.12
CA GLY A 329 -0.68 -14.68 -4.10
C GLY A 329 -0.74 -16.09 -4.70
N GLU A 330 -0.27 -17.08 -3.93
CA GLU A 330 -0.17 -18.48 -4.37
C GLU A 330 -1.52 -19.21 -4.40
N ASP A 331 -2.57 -18.66 -3.78
CA ASP A 331 -3.91 -19.26 -3.77
C ASP A 331 -4.68 -19.03 -5.08
N THR A 332 -4.06 -18.39 -6.08
CA THR A 332 -4.68 -18.13 -7.38
C THR A 332 -5.15 -19.44 -8.03
N PRO A 333 -6.45 -19.56 -8.39
CA PRO A 333 -6.98 -20.80 -8.91
C PRO A 333 -6.50 -21.03 -10.35
N ASN A 334 -6.42 -22.30 -10.72
CA ASN A 334 -6.26 -22.67 -12.13
C ASN A 334 -7.59 -22.42 -12.87
N PRO A 335 -7.63 -21.57 -13.91
CA PRO A 335 -8.87 -21.22 -14.60
C PRO A 335 -9.53 -22.41 -15.30
N PHE A 336 -8.77 -23.43 -15.72
CA PHE A 336 -9.33 -24.64 -16.33
C PHE A 336 -10.14 -25.47 -15.32
N LEU A 337 -9.58 -25.72 -14.13
CA LEU A 337 -10.30 -26.44 -13.07
C LEU A 337 -11.54 -25.66 -12.62
N LEU A 338 -11.41 -24.33 -12.51
CA LEU A 338 -12.52 -23.47 -12.12
C LEU A 338 -13.64 -23.46 -13.18
N HIS A 339 -13.29 -23.50 -14.46
CA HIS A 339 -14.26 -23.64 -15.55
C HIS A 339 -15.04 -24.94 -15.38
N ASP A 340 -14.34 -26.08 -15.25
CA ASP A 340 -14.96 -27.40 -15.14
C ASP A 340 -15.89 -27.48 -13.93
N ASP A 341 -15.46 -26.97 -12.77
CA ASP A 341 -16.27 -26.91 -11.56
C ASP A 341 -17.56 -26.10 -11.78
N ILE A 342 -17.48 -24.94 -12.46
CA ILE A 342 -18.63 -24.09 -12.77
C ILE A 342 -19.53 -24.75 -13.82
N ALA A 343 -18.97 -25.42 -14.81
CA ALA A 343 -19.73 -26.11 -15.84
C ALA A 343 -20.52 -27.30 -15.26
N GLU A 344 -19.91 -28.06 -14.35
CA GLU A 344 -20.55 -29.22 -13.71
C GLU A 344 -21.61 -28.80 -12.68
N GLN A 345 -21.32 -27.82 -11.83
CA GLN A 345 -22.12 -27.52 -10.64
C GLN A 345 -22.90 -26.20 -10.72
N GLY A 346 -22.56 -25.33 -11.67
CA GLY A 346 -23.21 -24.04 -11.90
C GLY A 346 -23.31 -23.16 -10.64
N ASP A 347 -24.51 -22.61 -10.42
CA ASP A 347 -24.82 -21.71 -9.29
C ASP A 347 -24.63 -22.35 -7.91
N ALA A 348 -24.62 -23.68 -7.80
CA ALA A 348 -24.40 -24.35 -6.51
C ALA A 348 -22.95 -24.15 -6.04
N TYR A 349 -21.98 -24.33 -6.93
CA TYR A 349 -20.57 -24.13 -6.63
C TYR A 349 -20.23 -22.67 -6.34
N LEU A 350 -20.76 -21.73 -7.12
CA LEU A 350 -20.58 -20.30 -6.86
C LEU A 350 -21.14 -19.87 -5.49
N ARG A 351 -22.27 -20.46 -5.06
CA ARG A 351 -22.80 -20.25 -3.71
C ARG A 351 -21.90 -20.85 -2.64
N GLN A 352 -21.40 -22.07 -2.85
CA GLN A 352 -20.50 -22.73 -1.92
C GLN A 352 -19.19 -21.94 -1.72
N LEU A 353 -18.56 -21.46 -2.81
CA LEU A 353 -17.38 -20.60 -2.73
C LEU A 353 -17.65 -19.34 -1.90
N ARG A 354 -18.78 -18.69 -2.15
CA ARG A 354 -19.20 -17.53 -1.38
C ARG A 354 -19.39 -17.87 0.09
N GLU A 355 -20.07 -18.95 0.43
CA GLU A 355 -20.37 -19.32 1.83
C GLU A 355 -19.12 -19.78 2.60
N THR A 356 -18.23 -20.52 1.94
CA THR A 356 -17.03 -21.08 2.56
C THR A 356 -15.97 -20.01 2.82
N TYR A 357 -15.91 -18.99 1.96
CA TYR A 357 -14.81 -18.04 1.95
C TYR A 357 -15.21 -16.56 1.99
N THR A 358 -16.49 -16.23 2.19
CA THR A 358 -16.83 -14.87 2.63
C THR A 358 -16.08 -14.68 3.96
N PRO A 359 -15.10 -13.78 4.02
CA PRO A 359 -14.30 -13.65 5.22
C PRO A 359 -15.24 -13.29 6.37
N LEU A 360 -14.98 -13.88 7.54
CA LEU A 360 -15.54 -13.51 8.85
C LEU A 360 -15.35 -12.01 9.22
N ILE A 361 -14.85 -11.18 8.30
CA ILE A 361 -14.63 -9.74 8.41
C ILE A 361 -15.96 -8.95 8.34
N ALA A 362 -17.08 -9.59 7.96
CA ALA A 362 -18.42 -9.01 8.07
C ALA A 362 -19.18 -9.36 9.38
N ARG A 363 -18.51 -9.92 10.41
CA ARG A 363 -19.09 -10.13 11.74
C ARG A 363 -18.38 -9.35 12.83
#